data_AF-A0ABD0RSJ8-F1
#
_entry.id   AF-A0ABD0RSJ8-F1
#
_cell.length_a   1.000
_cell.length_b   1.000
_cell.length_c   1.000
_cell.angle_alpha   90.00
_cell.angle_beta   90.00
_cell.angle_gamma   90.00
#
_symmetry.space_group_name_H-M   'P 1'
#
loop_
_entity.id
_entity.type
_entity.pdbx_description
1 polymer ?
#
loop_
_entity_poly.entity_id
_entity_poly.type
_entity_poly.pdbx_seq_one_letter_code
_entity_poly.pdbx_strand_id
1 'polypeptide(L)'
;PLPQVSKKTHIIIPLVDELEDDRWEAKIVEQNVKRVRLSINSPVNAIIGKYKLTIIMQCHKTGETTTHDPNKDIYMLFNPWCE
;
A
#
# COMPACT_ATOMS: atom_id res chain seq x y z
N PRO A 1 -13.10 -0.23 -16.09
CA PRO A 1 -11.88 -0.90 -16.62
C PRO A 1 -11.25 -1.73 -15.50
N LEU A 2 -10.71 -2.91 -15.80
CA LEU A 2 -10.08 -3.76 -14.79
C LEU A 2 -8.66 -3.24 -14.47
N PRO A 3 -8.31 -3.00 -13.19
CA PRO A 3 -6.96 -2.60 -12.80
C PRO A 3 -5.88 -3.61 -13.24
N GLN A 4 -4.71 -3.12 -13.66
CA GLN A 4 -3.59 -3.95 -14.10
C GLN A 4 -2.25 -3.43 -13.54
N VAL A 5 -1.38 -4.35 -13.12
CA VAL A 5 -0.05 -4.02 -12.59
C VAL A 5 0.82 -3.37 -13.67
N SER A 6 0.83 -3.93 -14.89
CA SER A 6 1.59 -3.39 -16.03
C SER A 6 1.15 -1.98 -16.46
N LYS A 7 -0.03 -1.55 -16.04
CA LYS A 7 -0.58 -0.21 -16.29
C LYS A 7 -0.53 0.70 -15.06
N LYS A 8 0.09 0.24 -13.95
CA LYS A 8 0.18 0.95 -12.66
C LYS A 8 -1.17 1.31 -12.03
N THR A 9 -2.26 0.66 -12.45
CA THR A 9 -3.61 0.87 -11.90
C THR A 9 -4.01 -0.18 -10.87
N HIS A 10 -3.32 -1.33 -10.86
CA HIS A 10 -3.30 -2.26 -9.73
C HIS A 10 -1.94 -2.18 -9.05
N ILE A 11 -1.92 -1.72 -7.80
CA ILE A 11 -0.70 -1.44 -7.04
C ILE A 11 -0.55 -2.51 -5.96
N ILE A 12 0.62 -3.14 -5.93
CA ILE A 12 1.03 -4.05 -4.87
C ILE A 12 2.09 -3.31 -4.05
N ILE A 13 1.85 -3.15 -2.76
CA ILE A 13 2.75 -2.45 -1.85
C ILE A 13 3.49 -3.51 -1.02
N PRO A 14 4.76 -3.82 -1.31
CA PRO A 14 5.55 -4.75 -0.53
C PRO A 14 5.89 -4.16 0.84
N LEU A 15 6.07 -5.04 1.82
CA LEU A 15 6.61 -4.68 3.13
C LEU A 15 8.14 -4.75 3.10
N VAL A 16 8.80 -3.68 3.51
CA VAL A 16 10.26 -3.52 3.48
C VAL A 16 10.79 -2.99 4.82
N ASP A 17 12.09 -3.19 5.07
CA ASP A 17 12.75 -2.73 6.30
C ASP A 17 13.06 -1.22 6.25
N GLU A 18 13.37 -0.69 5.08
CA GLU A 18 13.62 0.72 4.81
C GLU A 18 12.87 1.16 3.54
N LEU A 19 12.32 2.37 3.56
CA LEU A 19 11.62 2.93 2.41
C LEU A 19 12.64 3.58 1.49
N GLU A 20 12.54 3.30 0.20
CA GLU A 20 13.26 4.04 -0.83
C GLU A 20 12.34 5.05 -1.53
N ASP A 21 12.95 6.08 -2.10
CA ASP A 21 12.24 7.10 -2.85
C ASP A 21 11.69 6.58 -4.19
N ASP A 22 10.70 7.30 -4.71
CA ASP A 22 10.03 7.06 -6.00
C ASP A 22 9.47 5.64 -6.22
N ARG A 23 8.93 5.01 -5.17
CA ARG A 23 8.27 3.69 -5.29
C ARG A 23 7.18 3.46 -4.25
N TRP A 24 6.34 2.47 -4.57
CA TRP A 24 5.31 1.98 -3.66
C TRP A 24 5.91 0.96 -2.71
N GLU A 25 6.00 1.31 -1.42
CA GLU A 25 6.54 0.45 -0.36
C GLU A 25 5.85 0.76 0.97
N ALA A 26 5.84 -0.20 1.89
CA ALA A 26 5.36 -0.01 3.24
C ALA A 26 6.39 -0.50 4.26
N LYS A 27 6.53 0.24 5.36
CA LYS A 27 7.39 -0.11 6.49
C LYS A 27 6.58 -0.16 7.77
N ILE A 28 6.79 -1.19 8.59
CA ILE A 28 6.26 -1.22 9.96
C ILE A 28 7.02 -0.18 10.79
N VAL A 29 6.29 0.81 11.30
CA VAL A 29 6.86 1.85 12.19
C VAL A 29 6.48 1.65 13.64
N GLU A 30 5.46 0.85 13.91
CA GLU A 30 5.02 0.51 15.27
C GLU A 30 4.23 -0.80 15.25
N GLN A 31 4.42 -1.63 16.26
CA GLN A 31 3.66 -2.85 16.44
C GLN A 31 3.34 -3.07 17.92
N ASN A 32 2.05 -3.19 18.22
CA ASN A 32 1.52 -3.56 19.52
C ASN A 32 0.74 -4.89 19.36
N VAL A 33 0.27 -5.47 20.48
CA VAL A 33 -0.32 -6.83 20.54
C VAL A 33 -1.32 -7.15 19.42
N LYS A 34 -2.17 -6.19 19.03
CA LYS A 34 -3.20 -6.37 17.98
C LYS A 34 -3.24 -5.23 16.96
N ARG A 35 -2.20 -4.40 16.88
CA ARG A 35 -2.17 -3.24 15.99
C ARG A 35 -0.78 -3.11 15.36
N VAL A 36 -0.78 -2.86 14.05
CA VAL A 36 0.44 -2.54 13.29
C VAL A 36 0.21 -1.18 12.64
N ARG A 37 1.17 -0.27 12.77
CA ARG A 37 1.19 1.00 12.07
C ARG A 37 2.21 0.91 10.95
N LEU A 38 1.75 1.24 9.74
CA LEU A 38 2.56 1.24 8.54
C LEU A 38 2.82 2.69 8.12
N SER A 39 4.05 2.99 7.72
CA SER A 39 4.37 4.13 6.87
C SER A 39 4.39 3.66 5.43
N ILE A 40 3.70 4.35 4.54
CA ILE A 40 3.52 3.94 3.14
C ILE A 40 4.10 5.04 2.24
N ASN A 41 4.98 4.66 1.32
CA ASN A 41 5.50 5.56 0.30
C ASN A 41 4.76 5.35 -1.04
N SER A 42 4.77 6.39 -1.87
CA SER A 42 4.28 6.35 -3.25
C SER A 42 5.27 7.04 -4.19
N PRO A 43 5.39 6.60 -5.45
CA PRO A 43 6.20 7.31 -6.44
C PRO A 43 5.64 8.70 -6.73
N VAL A 44 6.51 9.65 -7.10
CA VAL A 44 6.11 11.04 -7.38
C VAL A 44 5.19 11.13 -8.60
N ASN A 45 5.29 10.13 -9.49
CA ASN A 45 4.47 9.99 -10.69
C ASN A 45 3.28 9.04 -10.53
N ALA A 46 2.86 8.73 -9.29
CA ALA A 46 1.67 7.91 -9.04
C ALA A 46 0.45 8.48 -9.77
N ILE A 47 -0.35 7.61 -10.37
CA ILE A 47 -1.57 8.03 -11.07
C ILE A 47 -2.52 8.66 -10.05
N ILE A 48 -2.95 9.90 -10.31
CA ILE A 48 -3.91 10.59 -9.45
C ILE A 48 -5.32 9.97 -9.56
N GLY A 49 -6.10 10.08 -8.50
CA GLY A 49 -7.49 9.64 -8.47
C GLY A 49 -7.85 8.83 -7.23
N LYS A 50 -8.98 8.15 -7.32
CA LYS A 50 -9.57 7.37 -6.23
C LYS A 50 -9.13 5.91 -6.31
N TYR A 51 -8.53 5.41 -5.24
CA TYR A 51 -8.08 4.03 -5.08
C TYR A 51 -8.91 3.30 -4.05
N LYS A 52 -9.13 2.00 -4.31
CA LYS A 52 -9.63 1.07 -3.31
C LYS A 52 -8.46 0.42 -2.59
N LEU A 53 -8.45 0.45 -1.26
CA LEU A 53 -7.45 -0.25 -0.45
C LEU A 53 -7.90 -1.68 -0.14
N THR A 54 -6.98 -2.62 -0.16
CA THR A 54 -7.21 -3.99 0.33
C THR A 54 -5.95 -4.49 1.02
N ILE A 55 -6.11 -5.16 2.16
CA ILE A 55 -5.00 -5.69 2.95
C ILE A 55 -5.00 -7.20 2.82
N ILE A 56 -3.89 -7.76 2.35
CA ILE A 56 -3.69 -9.20 2.26
C ILE A 56 -2.77 -9.61 3.40
N MET A 57 -3.24 -10.54 4.25
CA MET A 57 -2.47 -11.05 5.37
C MET A 57 -2.24 -12.54 5.17
N GLN A 58 -0.99 -12.96 5.23
CA GLN A 58 -0.61 -14.37 5.18
C GLN A 58 -0.12 -14.83 6.54
N CYS A 59 -0.75 -15.86 7.09
CA CYS A 59 -0.31 -16.49 8.33
C CYS A 59 0.85 -17.44 8.05
N HIS A 60 2.05 -17.13 8.55
CA HIS A 60 3.23 -18.00 8.36
C HIS A 60 3.07 -19.40 8.98
N LYS A 61 2.24 -19.55 10.03
CA LYS A 61 2.05 -20.84 10.71
C LYS A 61 1.09 -21.77 9.97
N THR A 62 -0.01 -21.23 9.45
CA THR A 62 -1.08 -22.02 8.81
C THR A 62 -1.00 -21.97 7.28
N GLY A 63 -0.25 -21.02 6.71
CA GLY A 63 -0.21 -20.75 5.27
C GLY A 63 -1.46 -20.03 4.75
N GLU A 64 -2.46 -19.82 5.59
CA GLU A 64 -3.72 -19.20 5.20
C GLU A 64 -3.52 -17.74 4.81
N THR A 65 -4.14 -17.36 3.71
CA THR A 65 -4.18 -15.98 3.23
C THR A 65 -5.58 -15.43 3.43
N THR A 66 -5.68 -14.28 4.07
CA THR A 66 -6.95 -13.56 4.29
C THR A 66 -6.88 -12.20 3.64
N THR A 67 -7.99 -11.81 3.03
CA THR A 67 -8.15 -10.51 2.37
C THR A 67 -9.12 -9.67 3.20
N HIS A 68 -8.65 -8.53 3.68
CA HIS A 68 -9.46 -7.56 4.39
C HIS A 68 -9.71 -6.33 3.53
N ASP A 69 -10.98 -6.06 3.27
CA ASP A 69 -11.45 -4.84 2.63
C ASP A 69 -11.97 -3.88 3.71
N PRO A 70 -11.25 -2.80 4.02
CA PRO A 70 -11.68 -1.84 5.02
C PRO A 70 -12.90 -1.00 4.55
N ASN A 71 -13.36 -1.15 3.31
CA ASN A 71 -14.35 -0.27 2.66
C ASN A 71 -13.93 1.21 2.77
N LYS A 72 -12.62 1.46 2.65
CA LYS A 72 -12.02 2.79 2.68
C LYS A 72 -11.38 3.08 1.33
N ASP A 73 -11.76 4.22 0.78
CA ASP A 73 -11.16 4.76 -0.42
C ASP A 73 -10.02 5.71 -0.05
N ILE A 74 -8.95 5.69 -0.85
CA ILE A 74 -7.82 6.61 -0.76
C ILE A 74 -7.86 7.53 -1.98
N TYR A 75 -7.67 8.83 -1.77
CA TYR A 75 -7.57 9.79 -2.87
C TYR A 75 -6.11 10.20 -3.02
N MET A 76 -5.51 9.86 -4.17
CA MET A 76 -4.18 10.29 -4.56
C MET A 76 -4.29 11.59 -5.36
N LEU A 77 -3.53 12.60 -4.96
CA LEU A 77 -3.54 13.93 -5.55
C LEU A 77 -2.13 14.31 -6.02
N PHE A 78 -2.03 15.34 -6.84
CA PHE A 78 -0.76 16.00 -7.08
C PHE A 78 -0.21 16.58 -5.77
N ASN A 79 1.09 16.43 -5.54
CA ASN A 79 1.76 16.92 -4.34
C ASN A 79 2.77 18.02 -4.70
N PRO A 80 2.40 19.31 -4.61
CA PRO A 80 3.31 20.43 -4.92
C PRO A 80 4.42 20.64 -3.88
N TRP A 81 4.40 19.90 -2.77
CA TRP A 81 5.45 19.92 -1.75
C TRP A 81 6.47 18.79 -1.93
N CYS A 82 6.27 17.91 -2.91
CA CYS A 82 7.27 16.91 -3.30
C CYS A 82 8.23 17.55 -4.30
N GLU A 83 9.52 17.57 -3.95
CA GLU A 83 10.61 18.08 -4.79
C GLU A 83 10.98 17.12 -5.92
#